data_AF-A0A932NXZ8-F1
#
_entry.id   AF-A0A932NXZ8-F1
#
_cell.length_a   1.000
_cell.length_b   1.000
_cell.length_c   1.000
_cell.angle_alpha   90.00
_cell.angle_beta   90.00
_cell.angle_gamma   90.00
#
_symmetry.space_group_name_H-M   'P 1'
#
loop_
_entity.id
_entity.type
_entity.pdbx_description
1 polymer ?
#
loop_
_entity_poly.entity_id
_entity_poly.type
_entity_poly.pdbx_seq_one_letter_code
_entity_poly.pdbx_strand_id
1 'polypeptide(L)'
;MFQILEAATLLRLLDAAPNAIRSTIEQGPWAGCLWPGHPEWEIHEACVQVRSLALHHFTVRYPAAEAHRRDTAAQLLASQVCPQGGDAHLNIEPLVDQALLWLWAMAGGPAAPHARGDDMPPPHNAAAQIRLPGGDPTAFTTAALAMVEALLFAGDTAARQVAEAFLRAHADPLAHRALRLVDGLTRQDTQGWVDVGITCADCGAQDLELWYSGKTWGDTLCMACYEARVARGQARPPDL
;
A
#
# COMPACT_ATOMS: atom_id res chain seq x y z
N MET A 1 -7.59 -6.31 4.04
CA MET A 1 -6.29 -5.89 3.44
C MET A 1 -5.44 -7.13 3.25
N PHE A 2 -4.79 -7.28 2.09
CA PHE A 2 -3.99 -8.45 1.76
C PHE A 2 -2.57 -8.30 2.32
N GLN A 3 -2.00 -9.37 2.88
CA GLN A 3 -0.63 -9.40 3.35
C GLN A 3 0.32 -9.66 2.16
N ILE A 4 1.05 -8.64 1.72
CA ILE A 4 1.96 -8.74 0.55
C ILE A 4 3.42 -8.88 1.01
N LEU A 5 3.76 -8.26 2.15
CA LEU A 5 5.12 -8.24 2.67
C LEU A 5 5.37 -9.41 3.63
N GLU A 6 6.56 -9.98 3.53
CA GLU A 6 6.99 -11.05 4.43
C GLU A 6 7.52 -10.47 5.74
N ALA A 7 6.82 -10.75 6.85
CA ALA A 7 7.14 -10.21 8.17
C ALA A 7 8.58 -10.54 8.62
N ALA A 8 9.03 -11.79 8.43
CA ALA A 8 10.38 -12.21 8.79
C ALA A 8 11.46 -11.45 8.00
N THR A 9 11.18 -11.10 6.74
CA THR A 9 12.10 -10.29 5.94
C THR A 9 12.12 -8.84 6.39
N LEU A 10 10.96 -8.24 6.70
CA LEU A 10 10.91 -6.90 7.28
C LEU A 10 11.68 -6.82 8.61
N LEU A 11 11.49 -7.78 9.52
CA LEU A 11 12.22 -7.83 10.79
C LEU A 11 13.73 -7.90 10.58
N ARG A 12 14.22 -8.70 9.62
CA ARG A 12 15.64 -8.78 9.27
C ARG A 12 16.18 -7.48 8.65
N LEU A 13 15.41 -6.84 7.75
CA LEU A 13 15.83 -5.62 7.07
C LEU A 13 15.86 -4.40 8.00
N LEU A 14 14.94 -4.37 8.98
CA LEU A 14 14.83 -3.30 9.95
C LEU A 14 15.62 -3.57 11.24
N ASP A 15 16.32 -4.71 11.31
CA ASP A 15 17.06 -5.13 12.50
C ASP A 15 18.05 -4.05 12.95
N ALA A 16 18.08 -3.83 14.25
CA ALA A 16 18.91 -2.80 14.86
C ALA A 16 19.31 -3.19 16.28
N ALA A 17 20.48 -2.70 16.69
CA ALA A 17 20.98 -2.96 18.03
C ALA A 17 20.00 -2.42 19.09
N PRO A 18 19.66 -3.20 20.15
CA PRO A 18 18.67 -2.82 21.15
C PRO A 18 18.90 -1.43 21.76
N ASN A 19 20.16 -1.06 21.99
CA ASN A 19 20.55 0.24 22.54
C ASN A 19 20.26 1.42 21.59
N ALA A 20 20.36 1.22 20.28
CA ALA A 20 20.07 2.25 19.28
C ALA A 20 18.57 2.51 19.19
N ILE A 21 17.76 1.44 19.20
CA ILE A 21 16.30 1.55 19.21
C ILE A 21 15.84 2.22 20.50
N ARG A 22 16.36 1.80 21.66
CA ARG A 22 16.07 2.43 22.96
C ARG A 22 16.31 3.93 22.94
N SER A 23 17.47 4.37 22.44
CA SER A 23 17.79 5.80 22.33
C SER A 23 16.80 6.54 21.42
N THR A 24 16.31 5.90 20.37
CA THR A 24 15.33 6.53 19.46
C THR A 24 13.92 6.56 20.03
N ILE A 25 13.49 5.49 20.71
CA ILE A 25 12.12 5.31 21.18
C ILE A 25 11.90 5.97 22.54
N GLU A 26 12.72 5.65 23.56
CA GLU A 26 12.53 6.18 24.92
C GLU A 26 12.97 7.64 25.05
N GLN A 27 14.05 8.03 24.38
CA GLN A 27 14.60 9.39 24.47
C GLN A 27 14.05 10.29 23.35
N GLY A 28 13.37 9.70 22.36
CA GLY A 28 12.69 10.42 21.29
C GLY A 28 11.21 10.70 21.61
N PRO A 29 10.47 11.23 20.63
CA PRO A 29 9.06 11.58 20.80
C PRO A 29 8.10 10.38 20.67
N TRP A 30 8.62 9.16 20.53
CA TRP A 30 7.85 7.97 20.15
C TRP A 30 7.33 7.17 21.34
N ALA A 31 6.54 7.82 22.20
CA ALA A 31 5.95 7.17 23.37
C ALA A 31 5.06 5.97 22.96
N GLY A 32 5.10 4.90 23.75
CA GLY A 32 4.25 3.71 23.56
C GLY A 32 4.73 2.73 22.49
N CYS A 33 5.93 2.91 21.93
CA CYS A 33 6.58 1.91 21.09
C CYS A 33 7.40 0.93 21.93
N LEU A 34 7.66 -0.27 21.40
CA LEU A 34 8.36 -1.36 22.09
C LEU A 34 9.70 -1.65 21.39
N TRP A 35 10.67 -2.29 22.06
CA TRP A 35 11.96 -2.59 21.43
C TRP A 35 12.63 -3.85 21.99
N PRO A 36 13.56 -4.47 21.24
CA PRO A 36 14.30 -5.65 21.68
C PRO A 36 14.95 -5.47 23.05
N GLY A 37 14.90 -6.51 23.88
CA GLY A 37 15.44 -6.49 25.25
C GLY A 37 14.50 -5.91 26.30
N HIS A 38 13.33 -5.38 25.92
CA HIS A 38 12.24 -5.12 26.85
C HIS A 38 11.45 -6.42 27.10
N PRO A 39 11.02 -6.74 28.34
CA PRO A 39 10.28 -7.99 28.63
C PRO A 39 9.03 -8.19 27.79
N GLU A 40 8.41 -7.09 27.37
CA GLU A 40 7.20 -7.10 26.55
C GLU A 40 7.49 -7.48 25.08
N TRP A 41 8.71 -7.24 24.58
CA TRP A 41 9.03 -7.41 23.16
C TRP A 41 8.71 -8.80 22.60
N GLU A 42 9.02 -9.85 23.36
CA GLU A 42 8.88 -11.25 22.92
C GLU A 42 7.43 -11.73 22.88
N ILE A 43 6.52 -11.08 23.62
CA ILE A 43 5.12 -11.50 23.74
C ILE A 43 4.18 -10.78 22.76
N HIS A 44 4.66 -9.80 22.01
CA HIS A 44 3.84 -8.99 21.10
C HIS A 44 3.83 -9.49 19.66
N GLU A 45 2.77 -9.11 18.95
CA GLU A 45 2.58 -9.42 17.53
C GLU A 45 3.65 -8.76 16.65
N ALA A 46 3.99 -9.42 15.54
CA ALA A 46 5.01 -8.98 14.62
C ALA A 46 4.75 -7.57 14.03
N CYS A 47 3.49 -7.13 13.92
CA CYS A 47 3.17 -5.76 13.47
C CYS A 47 3.67 -4.68 14.44
N VAL A 48 3.57 -4.90 15.75
CA VAL A 48 4.02 -3.96 16.78
C VAL A 48 5.54 -3.86 16.76
N GLN A 49 6.20 -5.00 16.58
CA GLN A 49 7.65 -5.08 16.43
C GLN A 49 8.13 -4.36 15.17
N VAL A 50 7.51 -4.66 14.02
CA VAL A 50 7.82 -4.01 12.73
C VAL A 50 7.59 -2.50 12.81
N ARG A 51 6.49 -2.04 13.42
CA ARG A 51 6.24 -0.60 13.60
C ARG A 51 7.39 0.08 14.35
N SER A 52 7.81 -0.51 15.47
CA SER A 52 8.83 0.11 16.32
C SER A 52 10.21 0.12 15.67
N LEU A 53 10.58 -0.97 14.99
CA LEU A 53 11.81 -1.03 14.20
C LEU A 53 11.78 -0.09 13.01
N ALA A 54 10.64 0.03 12.32
CA ALA A 54 10.47 0.96 11.20
C ALA A 54 10.56 2.43 11.65
N LEU A 55 9.94 2.79 12.78
CA LEU A 55 10.07 4.13 13.37
C LEU A 55 11.53 4.48 13.67
N HIS A 56 12.28 3.54 14.24
CA HIS A 56 13.72 3.70 14.44
C HIS A 56 14.46 3.88 13.11
N HIS A 57 14.25 2.95 12.17
CA HIS A 57 14.88 2.96 10.86
C HIS A 57 14.70 4.31 10.13
N PHE A 58 13.46 4.80 10.02
CA PHE A 58 13.18 6.06 9.34
C PHE A 58 13.64 7.28 10.12
N THR A 59 13.65 7.24 11.46
CA THR A 59 14.19 8.34 12.27
C THR A 59 15.69 8.51 12.10
N VAL A 60 16.46 7.41 12.06
CA VAL A 60 17.91 7.47 11.86
C VAL A 60 18.26 7.89 10.44
N ARG A 61 17.53 7.35 9.45
CA ARG A 61 17.85 7.55 8.03
C ARG A 61 17.35 8.89 7.48
N TYR A 62 16.25 9.40 8.03
CA TYR A 62 15.60 10.65 7.61
C TYR A 62 15.41 11.62 8.80
N PRO A 63 16.49 12.10 9.43
CA PRO A 63 16.39 12.92 10.65
C PRO A 63 15.71 14.27 10.43
N ALA A 64 15.75 14.79 9.19
CA ALA A 64 15.10 16.05 8.80
C ALA A 64 13.62 15.88 8.40
N ALA A 65 13.13 14.65 8.23
CA ALA A 65 11.74 14.43 7.87
C ALA A 65 10.80 14.69 9.05
N GLU A 66 9.60 15.17 8.76
CA GLU A 66 8.55 15.37 9.76
C GLU A 66 8.27 14.07 10.51
N ALA A 67 7.94 14.19 11.80
CA ALA A 67 7.60 13.03 12.62
C ALA A 67 6.42 12.27 12.00
N HIS A 68 5.35 12.97 11.63
CA HIS A 68 4.17 12.37 11.02
C HIS A 68 4.52 11.44 9.86
N ARG A 69 5.34 11.89 8.91
CA ARG A 69 5.77 11.09 7.74
C ARG A 69 6.51 9.80 8.11
N ARG A 70 7.34 9.82 9.16
CA ARG A 70 8.06 8.64 9.66
C ARG A 70 7.10 7.64 10.32
N ASP A 71 6.10 8.14 11.06
CA ASP A 71 5.06 7.31 11.65
C ASP A 71 4.15 6.70 10.58
N THR A 72 3.74 7.48 9.58
CA THR A 72 2.99 6.99 8.40
C THR A 72 3.74 5.84 7.72
N ALA A 73 5.04 5.99 7.47
CA ALA A 73 5.86 4.94 6.89
C ALA A 73 5.91 3.67 7.77
N ALA A 74 6.06 3.83 9.08
CA ALA A 74 6.14 2.72 10.01
C ALA A 74 4.79 1.98 10.16
N GLN A 75 3.68 2.72 10.25
CA GLN A 75 2.35 2.13 10.33
C GLN A 75 1.99 1.42 9.02
N LEU A 76 2.34 1.99 7.86
CA LEU A 76 2.17 1.33 6.57
C LEU A 76 2.85 -0.04 6.56
N LEU A 77 4.12 -0.14 6.95
CA LEU A 77 4.83 -1.44 6.99
C LEU A 77 4.20 -2.42 7.99
N ALA A 78 3.81 -1.94 9.18
CA ALA A 78 3.14 -2.76 10.19
C ALA A 78 1.78 -3.30 9.71
N SER A 79 1.03 -2.49 8.97
CA SER A 79 -0.26 -2.85 8.37
C SER A 79 -0.12 -4.03 7.39
N GLN A 80 1.03 -4.14 6.72
CA GLN A 80 1.33 -5.25 5.81
C GLN A 80 1.69 -6.55 6.53
N VAL A 81 1.72 -6.57 7.86
CA VAL A 81 1.98 -7.77 8.67
C VAL A 81 0.75 -8.22 9.44
N CYS A 82 -0.05 -7.30 10.00
CA CYS A 82 -1.30 -7.62 10.69
C CYS A 82 -2.49 -6.83 10.14
N PRO A 83 -3.13 -7.31 9.04
CA PRO A 83 -4.21 -6.58 8.39
C PRO A 83 -5.55 -6.55 9.15
N GLN A 84 -5.69 -7.29 10.26
CA GLN A 84 -6.95 -7.41 11.02
C GLN A 84 -7.03 -6.55 12.30
N GLY A 85 -5.93 -5.95 12.75
CA GLY A 85 -5.90 -5.09 13.95
C GLY A 85 -6.22 -3.63 13.65
N GLY A 86 -7.18 -3.39 12.76
CA GLY A 86 -7.41 -2.12 12.07
C GLY A 86 -7.36 -0.88 12.94
N ASP A 87 -6.23 -0.17 12.90
CA ASP A 87 -6.26 1.28 12.97
C ASP A 87 -7.06 1.76 11.76
N ALA A 88 -8.37 1.95 11.95
CA ALA A 88 -9.27 2.54 10.97
C ALA A 88 -8.79 3.95 10.52
N HIS A 89 -7.83 4.52 11.24
CA HIS A 89 -7.16 5.79 10.97
C HIS A 89 -6.21 5.75 9.75
N LEU A 90 -5.71 4.59 9.33
CA LEU A 90 -4.83 4.48 8.16
C LEU A 90 -5.54 4.81 6.84
N ASN A 91 -6.83 4.53 6.74
CA ASN A 91 -7.62 4.73 5.51
C ASN A 91 -8.00 6.20 5.23
N ILE A 92 -7.51 7.15 6.03
CA ILE A 92 -7.87 8.57 5.94
C ILE A 92 -6.71 9.41 5.40
N GLU A 93 -5.47 8.90 5.38
CA GLU A 93 -4.29 9.66 4.97
C GLU A 93 -3.91 9.40 3.50
N PRO A 94 -3.90 10.44 2.63
CA PRO A 94 -3.63 10.27 1.19
C PRO A 94 -2.30 9.58 0.87
N LEU A 95 -1.27 9.80 1.69
CA LEU A 95 0.05 9.18 1.50
C LEU A 95 0.03 7.68 1.78
N VAL A 96 -0.79 7.21 2.73
CA VAL A 96 -0.97 5.78 3.00
C VAL A 96 -1.67 5.13 1.82
N ASP A 97 -2.75 5.73 1.34
CA ASP A 97 -3.50 5.25 0.17
C ASP A 97 -2.59 5.17 -1.07
N GLN A 98 -1.78 6.21 -1.32
CA GLN A 98 -0.83 6.24 -2.43
C GLN A 98 0.22 5.12 -2.29
N ALA A 99 0.83 4.96 -1.12
CA ALA A 99 1.86 3.94 -0.91
C ALA A 99 1.31 2.51 -1.02
N LEU A 100 0.07 2.28 -0.56
CA LEU A 100 -0.63 1.00 -0.75
C LEU A 100 -0.90 0.73 -2.24
N LEU A 101 -1.36 1.73 -3.00
CA LEU A 101 -1.56 1.63 -4.44
C LEU A 101 -0.26 1.26 -5.17
N TRP A 102 0.86 1.90 -4.80
CA TRP A 102 2.17 1.58 -5.35
C TRP A 102 2.64 0.17 -5.00
N LEU A 103 2.45 -0.28 -3.76
CA LEU A 103 2.73 -1.65 -3.33
C LEU A 103 1.90 -2.67 -4.12
N TRP A 104 0.62 -2.38 -4.36
CA TRP A 104 -0.25 -3.25 -5.15
C TRP A 104 0.16 -3.28 -6.61
N ALA A 105 0.43 -2.13 -7.22
CA ALA A 105 0.92 -2.06 -8.60
C ALA A 105 2.22 -2.87 -8.76
N MET A 106 3.16 -2.73 -7.82
CA MET A 106 4.42 -3.47 -7.81
C MET A 106 4.20 -4.97 -7.63
N ALA A 107 3.23 -5.41 -6.84
CA ALA A 107 2.87 -6.82 -6.68
C ALA A 107 2.16 -7.43 -7.91
N GLY A 108 1.91 -6.64 -8.96
CA GLY A 108 1.06 -7.04 -10.07
C GLY A 108 -0.40 -7.23 -9.62
N GLY A 109 -0.81 -6.45 -8.61
CA GLY A 109 -2.15 -6.40 -8.02
C GLY A 109 -3.23 -5.88 -8.98
N PRO A 110 -4.46 -5.65 -8.48
CA PRO A 110 -5.48 -5.03 -9.31
C PRO A 110 -4.94 -3.72 -9.87
N ALA A 111 -5.23 -3.46 -11.14
CA ALA A 111 -4.88 -2.17 -11.71
C ALA A 111 -5.55 -1.07 -10.90
N ALA A 112 -4.92 0.11 -10.79
CA ALA A 112 -5.55 1.27 -10.20
C ALA A 112 -7.00 1.42 -10.76
N PRO A 113 -7.98 1.86 -9.97
CA PRO A 113 -9.42 1.73 -10.22
C PRO A 113 -9.97 2.41 -11.50
N HIS A 114 -9.11 2.91 -12.38
CA HIS A 114 -9.44 3.54 -13.66
C HIS A 114 -8.88 2.79 -14.88
N ALA A 115 -8.13 1.70 -14.71
CA ALA A 115 -7.58 0.93 -15.82
C ALA A 115 -8.56 -0.16 -16.25
N ARG A 116 -9.44 0.19 -17.20
CA ARG A 116 -10.30 -0.78 -17.90
C ARG A 116 -9.46 -1.94 -18.45
N GLY A 117 -9.66 -3.16 -17.93
CA GLY A 117 -9.35 -4.40 -18.66
C GLY A 117 -8.47 -5.45 -17.99
N ASP A 118 -7.88 -5.22 -16.81
CA ASP A 118 -7.00 -6.20 -16.13
C ASP A 118 -7.43 -6.40 -14.65
N ASP A 119 -8.70 -6.74 -14.41
CA ASP A 119 -9.36 -6.85 -13.08
C ASP A 119 -8.98 -8.09 -12.23
N MET A 120 -7.87 -8.76 -12.49
CA MET A 120 -7.50 -9.93 -11.68
C MET A 120 -6.62 -9.55 -10.49
N PRO A 121 -6.95 -9.89 -9.23
CA PRO A 121 -5.96 -9.87 -8.15
C PRO A 121 -4.75 -10.75 -8.56
N PRO A 122 -3.56 -10.55 -7.97
CA PRO A 122 -2.43 -11.40 -8.30
C PRO A 122 -2.83 -12.86 -8.02
N PRO A 123 -2.59 -13.79 -8.95
CA PRO A 123 -3.06 -15.15 -8.81
C PRO A 123 -2.48 -15.79 -7.54
N HIS A 124 -3.29 -16.57 -6.84
CA HIS A 124 -2.80 -17.35 -5.70
C HIS A 124 -1.90 -18.51 -6.18
N ASN A 125 -0.95 -18.93 -5.36
CA ASN A 125 -0.24 -20.19 -5.54
C ASN A 125 -1.06 -21.36 -4.95
N ALA A 126 -0.58 -22.59 -5.11
CA ALA A 126 -1.27 -23.79 -4.61
C ALA A 126 -1.49 -23.78 -3.08
N ALA A 127 -0.75 -22.95 -2.35
CA ALA A 127 -0.86 -22.75 -0.90
C ALA A 127 -1.74 -21.53 -0.53
N ALA A 128 -2.55 -21.01 -1.46
CA ALA A 128 -3.38 -19.81 -1.30
C ALA A 128 -2.60 -18.51 -0.98
N GLN A 129 -1.28 -18.48 -1.16
CA GLN A 129 -0.47 -17.27 -1.01
C GLN A 129 -0.47 -16.45 -2.30
N ILE A 130 -0.30 -15.14 -2.17
CA ILE A 130 -0.18 -14.23 -3.31
C ILE A 130 1.07 -14.58 -4.12
N ARG A 131 0.96 -14.78 -5.43
CA ARG A 131 2.14 -14.83 -6.30
C ARG A 131 2.70 -13.43 -6.46
N LEU A 132 4.01 -13.31 -6.32
CA LEU A 132 4.76 -12.06 -6.47
C LEU A 132 5.63 -12.13 -7.72
N PRO A 133 5.91 -10.99 -8.39
CA PRO A 133 6.90 -10.93 -9.46
C PRO A 133 8.22 -11.57 -9.03
N GLY A 134 8.84 -12.35 -9.91
CA GLY A 134 10.07 -13.10 -9.61
C GLY A 134 9.89 -14.33 -8.70
N GLY A 135 8.76 -14.46 -8.01
CA GLY A 135 8.45 -15.62 -7.15
C GLY A 135 9.27 -15.69 -5.85
N ASP A 136 10.07 -14.67 -5.53
CA ASP A 136 10.89 -14.58 -4.32
C ASP A 136 10.30 -13.52 -3.36
N PRO A 137 9.63 -13.94 -2.26
CA PRO A 137 9.05 -13.03 -1.28
C PRO A 137 10.09 -12.16 -0.56
N THR A 138 11.31 -12.65 -0.36
CA THR A 138 12.38 -11.88 0.30
C THR A 138 12.88 -10.78 -0.63
N ALA A 139 13.16 -11.10 -1.90
CA ALA A 139 13.57 -10.10 -2.89
C ALA A 139 12.47 -9.05 -3.12
N PHE A 140 11.21 -9.49 -3.23
CA PHE A 140 10.07 -8.59 -3.36
C PHE A 140 9.94 -7.66 -2.14
N THR A 141 9.97 -8.21 -0.91
CA THR A 141 9.83 -7.41 0.32
C THR A 141 10.95 -6.38 0.46
N THR A 142 12.17 -6.74 0.06
CA THR A 142 13.32 -5.82 0.06
C THR A 142 13.11 -4.66 -0.92
N ALA A 143 12.67 -4.96 -2.14
CA ALA A 143 12.41 -3.94 -3.15
C ALA A 143 11.19 -3.07 -2.79
N ALA A 144 10.16 -3.67 -2.20
CA ALA A 144 8.97 -2.97 -1.73
C ALA A 144 9.28 -1.99 -0.59
N LEU A 145 10.13 -2.36 0.38
CA LEU A 145 10.60 -1.45 1.42
C LEU A 145 11.34 -0.25 0.80
N ALA A 146 12.28 -0.52 -0.11
CA ALA A 146 13.04 0.55 -0.79
C ALA A 146 12.12 1.46 -1.62
N MET A 147 11.07 0.91 -2.24
CA MET A 147 10.11 1.68 -3.02
C MET A 147 9.24 2.57 -2.13
N VAL A 148 8.71 2.04 -1.03
CA VAL A 148 7.94 2.81 -0.03
C VAL A 148 8.78 3.94 0.54
N GLU A 149 10.03 3.65 0.88
CA GLU A 149 10.99 4.63 1.36
C GLU A 149 11.23 5.73 0.33
N ALA A 150 11.50 5.36 -0.92
CA ALA A 150 11.69 6.32 -2.01
C ALA A 150 10.43 7.17 -2.24
N LEU A 151 9.24 6.58 -2.19
CA LEU A 151 7.97 7.29 -2.37
C LEU A 151 7.79 8.38 -1.31
N LEU A 152 7.93 8.01 -0.02
CA LEU A 152 7.63 8.92 1.08
C LEU A 152 8.70 10.01 1.27
N PHE A 153 9.97 9.71 0.98
CA PHE A 153 11.08 10.62 1.30
C PHE A 153 11.75 11.27 0.08
N ALA A 154 11.56 10.72 -1.13
CA ALA A 154 12.15 11.23 -2.36
C ALA A 154 11.14 11.46 -3.51
N GLY A 155 9.90 11.00 -3.37
CA GLY A 155 8.79 11.21 -4.30
C GLY A 155 8.66 10.12 -5.38
N ASP A 156 7.60 10.26 -6.19
CA ASP A 156 7.12 9.24 -7.14
C ASP A 156 8.16 8.81 -8.18
N THR A 157 9.01 9.74 -8.62
CA THR A 157 10.07 9.42 -9.61
C THR A 157 11.09 8.45 -9.03
N ALA A 158 11.48 8.63 -7.77
CA ALA A 158 12.42 7.72 -7.10
C ALA A 158 11.76 6.36 -6.85
N ALA A 159 10.50 6.35 -6.39
CA ALA A 159 9.72 5.13 -6.21
C ALA A 159 9.59 4.32 -7.50
N ARG A 160 9.32 5.01 -8.63
CA ARG A 160 9.28 4.43 -9.97
C ARG A 160 10.58 3.74 -10.33
N GLN A 161 11.72 4.41 -10.14
CA GLN A 161 13.02 3.87 -10.49
C GLN A 161 13.33 2.58 -9.71
N VAL A 162 13.01 2.55 -8.42
CA VAL A 162 13.17 1.35 -7.59
C VAL A 162 12.27 0.21 -8.07
N ALA A 163 10.98 0.49 -8.31
CA ALA A 163 10.03 -0.51 -8.79
C ALA A 163 10.42 -1.06 -10.17
N GLU A 164 10.76 -0.20 -11.12
CA GLU A 164 11.19 -0.62 -12.46
C GLU A 164 12.47 -1.45 -12.44
N ALA A 165 13.45 -1.07 -11.61
CA ALA A 165 14.71 -1.80 -11.49
C ALA A 165 14.48 -3.24 -11.02
N PHE A 166 13.65 -3.42 -9.99
CA PHE A 166 13.25 -4.74 -9.51
C PHE A 166 12.49 -5.52 -10.59
N LEU A 167 11.45 -4.92 -11.17
CA LEU A 167 10.56 -5.65 -12.09
C LEU A 167 11.25 -6.01 -13.41
N ARG A 168 12.16 -5.17 -13.94
CA ARG A 168 12.93 -5.47 -15.16
C ARG A 168 13.96 -6.58 -14.95
N ALA A 169 14.34 -6.88 -13.70
CA ALA A 169 15.21 -8.01 -13.39
C ALA A 169 14.49 -9.37 -13.55
N HIS A 170 13.16 -9.37 -13.70
CA HIS A 170 12.33 -10.57 -13.82
C HIS A 170 11.61 -10.61 -15.17
N ALA A 171 11.63 -11.78 -15.81
CA ALA A 171 11.03 -11.98 -17.14
C ALA A 171 9.63 -12.65 -17.09
N ASP A 172 9.04 -12.80 -15.91
CA ASP A 172 7.76 -13.50 -15.76
C ASP A 172 6.55 -12.61 -16.14
N PRO A 173 5.39 -13.21 -16.50
CA PRO A 173 4.21 -12.44 -16.91
C PRO A 173 3.68 -11.47 -15.84
N LEU A 174 3.88 -11.78 -14.55
CA LEU A 174 3.41 -10.92 -13.46
C LEU A 174 4.30 -9.69 -13.31
N ALA A 175 5.62 -9.82 -13.48
CA ALA A 175 6.55 -8.69 -13.56
C ALA A 175 6.21 -7.73 -14.71
N HIS A 176 5.89 -8.28 -15.89
CA HIS A 176 5.45 -7.48 -17.05
C HIS A 176 4.14 -6.73 -16.77
N ARG A 177 3.20 -7.36 -16.08
CA ARG A 177 1.96 -6.71 -15.66
C ARG A 177 2.24 -5.58 -14.67
N ALA A 178 3.02 -5.86 -13.62
CA ALA A 178 3.39 -4.88 -12.61
C ALA A 178 4.06 -3.63 -13.21
N LEU A 179 4.94 -3.80 -14.21
CA LEU A 179 5.55 -2.68 -14.93
C LEU A 179 4.51 -1.77 -15.58
N ARG A 180 3.50 -2.34 -16.25
CA ARG A 180 2.41 -1.54 -16.85
C ARG A 180 1.61 -0.77 -15.81
N LEU A 181 1.39 -1.36 -14.63
CA LEU A 181 0.65 -0.71 -13.54
C LEU A 181 1.43 0.45 -12.93
N VAL A 182 2.72 0.24 -12.65
CA VAL A 182 3.63 1.29 -12.17
C VAL A 182 3.71 2.45 -13.18
N ASP A 183 3.83 2.14 -14.48
CA ASP A 183 3.77 3.15 -15.54
C ASP A 183 2.46 3.94 -15.53
N GLY A 184 1.32 3.25 -15.32
CA GLY A 184 0.00 3.86 -15.27
C GLY A 184 -0.16 4.88 -14.15
N LEU A 185 0.28 4.55 -12.93
CA LEU A 185 0.24 5.46 -11.78
C LEU A 185 0.97 6.77 -12.07
N THR A 186 2.18 6.68 -12.64
CA THR A 186 3.00 7.88 -12.91
C THR A 186 2.47 8.78 -14.02
N ARG A 187 1.60 8.27 -14.91
CA ARG A 187 0.97 9.06 -15.98
C ARG A 187 -0.28 9.80 -15.50
N GLN A 188 -0.98 9.27 -14.51
CA GLN A 188 -2.18 9.91 -13.93
C GLN A 188 -1.82 11.20 -13.19
N ASP A 189 -0.68 11.23 -12.49
CA ASP A 189 -0.20 12.44 -11.81
C ASP A 189 0.26 13.55 -12.77
N THR A 190 0.54 13.22 -14.05
CA THR A 190 0.95 14.19 -15.07
C THR A 190 -0.22 14.75 -15.90
N GLN A 191 -1.44 14.18 -15.77
CA GLN A 191 -2.63 14.66 -16.46
C GLN A 191 -3.61 15.26 -15.44
N GLY A 192 -3.39 16.54 -15.11
CA GLY A 192 -4.31 17.33 -14.30
C GLY A 192 -5.75 17.23 -14.81
N TRP A 193 -6.69 17.22 -13.87
CA TRP A 193 -8.14 17.10 -14.07
C TRP A 193 -8.64 17.99 -15.22
N VAL A 194 -9.01 17.38 -16.34
CA VAL A 194 -9.81 18.03 -17.38
C VAL A 194 -11.25 17.57 -17.17
N ASP A 195 -12.12 18.54 -16.88
CA ASP A 195 -13.55 18.41 -16.66
C ASP A 195 -14.25 17.88 -17.93
N VAL A 196 -14.35 16.55 -18.04
CA VAL A 196 -15.14 15.86 -19.06
C VAL A 196 -16.35 15.27 -18.35
N GLY A 197 -17.54 15.74 -18.73
CA GLY A 197 -18.82 15.45 -18.08
C GLY A 197 -18.96 14.01 -17.56
N ILE A 198 -19.34 13.90 -16.29
CA ILE A 198 -19.48 12.64 -15.58
C ILE A 198 -20.58 11.80 -16.25
N THR A 199 -20.21 10.58 -16.65
CA THR A 199 -21.10 9.61 -17.31
C THR A 199 -21.19 8.33 -16.47
N CYS A 200 -22.38 7.72 -16.38
CA CYS A 200 -22.56 6.45 -15.71
C CYS A 200 -21.73 5.36 -16.39
N ALA A 201 -20.85 4.71 -15.64
CA ALA A 201 -19.98 3.68 -16.19
C ALA A 201 -20.74 2.45 -16.74
N ASP A 202 -21.91 2.14 -16.18
CA ASP A 202 -22.68 0.94 -16.54
C ASP A 202 -23.66 1.21 -17.69
N CYS A 203 -24.47 2.28 -17.61
CA CYS A 203 -25.53 2.53 -18.59
C CYS A 203 -25.24 3.69 -19.56
N GLY A 204 -24.13 4.41 -19.37
CA GLY A 204 -23.77 5.53 -20.23
C GLY A 204 -24.65 6.79 -20.05
N ALA A 205 -25.53 6.83 -19.05
CA ALA A 205 -26.34 8.01 -18.75
C ALA A 205 -25.44 9.21 -18.41
N GLN A 206 -25.85 10.41 -18.82
CA GLN A 206 -25.13 11.67 -18.62
C GLN A 206 -26.03 12.66 -17.85
N ASP A 207 -25.44 13.73 -17.32
CA ASP A 207 -26.15 14.91 -16.77
C ASP A 207 -27.20 14.62 -15.67
N LEU A 208 -26.93 13.63 -14.82
CA LEU A 208 -27.78 13.32 -13.67
C LEU A 208 -27.41 14.18 -12.45
N GLU A 209 -28.40 14.51 -11.62
CA GLU A 209 -28.21 15.34 -10.41
C GLU A 209 -27.45 14.60 -9.29
N LEU A 210 -27.50 13.26 -9.28
CA LEU A 210 -26.97 12.42 -8.21
C LEU A 210 -26.17 11.24 -8.77
N TRP A 211 -24.98 11.07 -8.19
CA TRP A 211 -23.97 10.12 -8.61
C TRP A 211 -23.44 9.33 -7.41
N TYR A 212 -23.30 8.02 -7.58
CA TYR A 212 -22.73 7.13 -6.57
C TYR A 212 -21.33 6.70 -7.01
N SER A 213 -20.33 7.14 -6.26
CA SER A 213 -18.92 6.76 -6.43
C SER A 213 -18.46 5.99 -5.20
N GLY A 214 -17.98 4.76 -5.39
CA GLY A 214 -17.39 3.96 -4.31
C GLY A 214 -15.91 3.75 -4.57
N LYS A 215 -15.06 4.04 -3.57
CA LYS A 215 -13.60 3.79 -3.64
C LYS A 215 -13.27 2.32 -3.93
N THR A 216 -14.19 1.39 -3.69
CA THR A 216 -14.02 -0.05 -3.94
C THR A 216 -14.28 -0.48 -5.39
N TRP A 217 -14.95 0.34 -6.21
CA TRP A 217 -15.21 0.01 -7.62
C TRP A 217 -14.84 1.11 -8.61
N GLY A 218 -14.46 2.32 -8.15
CA GLY A 218 -13.84 3.36 -8.98
C GLY A 218 -14.75 4.04 -10.00
N ASP A 219 -15.88 3.41 -10.35
CA ASP A 219 -16.89 3.92 -11.27
C ASP A 219 -17.82 4.93 -10.60
N THR A 220 -18.16 5.98 -11.35
CA THR A 220 -19.31 6.82 -11.06
C THR A 220 -20.56 6.20 -11.69
N LEU A 221 -21.53 5.82 -10.85
CA LEU A 221 -22.76 5.15 -11.27
C LEU A 221 -23.97 6.04 -11.04
N CYS A 222 -24.97 5.91 -11.91
CA CYS A 222 -26.30 6.40 -11.59
C CYS A 222 -26.92 5.53 -10.49
N MET A 223 -27.91 6.07 -9.78
CA MET A 223 -28.62 5.39 -8.69
C MET A 223 -29.11 3.99 -9.08
N ALA A 224 -29.75 3.85 -10.25
CA ALA A 224 -30.28 2.57 -10.70
C ALA A 224 -29.20 1.50 -10.90
N CYS A 225 -28.04 1.86 -11.46
CA CYS A 225 -26.92 0.94 -11.65
C CYS A 225 -26.25 0.60 -10.31
N TYR A 226 -26.17 1.57 -9.41
CA TYR A 226 -25.67 1.34 -8.07
C TYR A 226 -26.56 0.37 -7.28
N GLU A 227 -27.87 0.57 -7.24
CA GLU A 227 -28.82 -0.32 -6.57
C GLU A 227 -28.79 -1.74 -7.14
N ALA A 228 -28.63 -1.87 -8.46
CA ALA A 228 -28.46 -3.17 -9.11
C ALA A 228 -27.19 -3.90 -8.64
N ARG A 229 -26.07 -3.17 -8.46
CA ARG A 229 -24.83 -3.73 -7.89
C ARG A 229 -25.00 -4.10 -6.42
N VAL A 230 -25.73 -3.32 -5.63
CA VAL A 230 -26.06 -3.66 -4.23
C VAL A 230 -26.89 -4.94 -4.16
N ALA A 231 -27.93 -5.08 -4.98
CA ALA A 231 -28.78 -6.28 -5.04
C ALA A 231 -28.00 -7.55 -5.44
N ARG A 232 -26.91 -7.39 -6.20
CA ARG A 232 -26.01 -8.47 -6.61
C ARG A 232 -24.86 -8.72 -5.63
N GLY A 233 -24.77 -7.96 -4.53
CA GLY A 233 -23.68 -8.05 -3.55
C GLY A 233 -22.33 -7.53 -4.05
N GLN A 234 -22.32 -6.74 -5.13
CA GLN A 234 -21.14 -6.17 -5.78
C GLN A 234 -20.80 -4.75 -5.28
N ALA A 235 -21.71 -4.15 -4.52
CA ALA A 235 -21.54 -2.86 -3.84
C ALA A 235 -22.14 -2.92 -2.44
N ARG A 236 -21.60 -2.14 -1.49
CA ARG A 236 -22.24 -1.97 -0.18
C ARG A 236 -23.45 -1.03 -0.30
N PRO A 237 -24.54 -1.26 0.45
CA PRO A 237 -25.63 -0.29 0.56
C PRO A 237 -25.08 1.06 1.03
N PRO A 238 -25.74 2.18 0.69
CA PRO A 238 -25.30 3.47 1.19
C PRO A 238 -25.56 3.49 2.70
N ASP A 239 -24.53 3.80 3.49
CA ASP A 239 -24.71 4.03 4.93
C ASP A 239 -25.62 5.26 5.07
N LEU A 240 -26.80 5.07 5.69
CA LEU A 240 -27.75 6.13 6.03
C LEU A 240 -27.30 6.91 7.26
#